data_AF-A0A835YC78-F1
#
_entry.id   AF-A0A835YC78-F1
#
_cell.length_a   1.000
_cell.length_b   1.000
_cell.length_c   1.000
_cell.angle_alpha   90.00
_cell.angle_beta   90.00
_cell.angle_gamma   90.00
#
_symmetry.space_group_name_H-M   'P 1'
#
loop_
_entity.id
_entity.type
_entity.pdbx_description
1 polymer ?
#
loop_
_entity_poly.entity_id
_entity_poly.type
_entity_poly.pdbx_seq_one_letter_code
_entity_poly.pdbx_strand_id
1 'polypeptide(L)'
;MGSGATCFNAAQMSILGWAAPVATISAASLPAGRWVTFEIPALSANPYNNLLVKPTWLPNLSSGPDARNLFVSYRAPVGCDKLISKAFLGMVELHSLILNFPESMPFANNITTLEAVVAPRTIWPAPAQRSLDGWRLAVRFVEQGPLSASAPWARVAICRYDVTRETGRCNNGLDDDCDGLTDLEDSDC
;
A
#
# COMPACT_ATOMS: atom_id res chain seq x y z
N MET A 1 -16.70 1.15 7.97
CA MET A 1 -16.73 0.43 9.26
C MET A 1 -16.98 -1.04 9.00
N GLY A 2 -16.22 -1.95 9.63
CA GLY A 2 -16.31 -3.39 9.40
C GLY A 2 -17.64 -3.99 9.86
N SER A 3 -18.26 -4.80 9.01
CA SER A 3 -19.48 -5.55 9.30
C SER A 3 -19.11 -6.88 9.97
N GLY A 4 -18.83 -6.86 11.28
CA GLY A 4 -18.69 -8.05 12.13
C GLY A 4 -17.46 -8.95 11.89
N ALA A 5 -16.85 -9.43 12.97
CA ALA A 5 -15.80 -10.46 13.01
C ALA A 5 -14.61 -10.28 12.05
N THR A 6 -14.12 -9.05 11.90
CA THR A 6 -12.85 -8.74 11.23
C THR A 6 -12.05 -7.74 12.06
N CYS A 7 -10.73 -7.78 11.95
CA CYS A 7 -9.88 -6.77 12.59
C CYS A 7 -10.13 -5.39 11.96
N PHE A 8 -9.90 -4.34 12.74
CA PHE A 8 -9.76 -2.98 12.18
C PHE A 8 -8.65 -2.94 11.13
N ASN A 9 -8.70 -1.99 10.20
CA ASN A 9 -7.61 -1.85 9.22
C ASN A 9 -6.29 -1.43 9.91
N ALA A 10 -5.16 -1.60 9.22
CA ALA A 10 -3.84 -1.31 9.77
C ALA A 10 -3.69 0.12 10.28
N ALA A 11 -4.28 1.11 9.61
CA ALA A 11 -4.23 2.51 10.05
C ALA A 11 -4.91 2.70 11.41
N GLN A 12 -6.11 2.15 11.58
CA GLN A 12 -6.86 2.18 12.84
C GLN A 12 -6.11 1.42 13.95
N MET A 13 -5.59 0.23 13.65
CA MET A 13 -4.81 -0.54 14.62
C MET A 13 -3.54 0.19 15.06
N SER A 14 -2.86 0.90 14.16
CA SER A 14 -1.69 1.70 14.52
C SER A 14 -2.03 2.92 15.37
N ILE A 15 -3.15 3.60 15.13
CA ILE A 15 -3.60 4.71 15.99
C ILE A 15 -3.88 4.22 17.42
N LEU A 16 -4.47 3.03 17.56
CA LEU A 16 -4.75 2.42 18.86
C LEU A 16 -3.51 1.87 19.56
N GLY A 17 -2.34 1.88 18.90
CA GLY A 17 -1.11 1.27 19.41
C GLY A 17 -1.13 -0.26 19.42
N TRP A 18 -2.05 -0.88 18.66
CA TRP A 18 -2.19 -2.35 18.57
C TRP A 18 -1.36 -2.95 17.44
N ALA A 19 -0.90 -2.13 16.50
CA ALA A 19 -0.03 -2.54 15.41
C ALA A 19 1.06 -1.50 15.11
N ALA A 20 2.23 -1.96 14.70
CA ALA A 20 3.37 -1.13 14.29
C ALA A 20 3.86 -1.56 12.90
N PRO A 21 4.45 -0.63 12.11
CA PRO A 21 4.93 -0.99 10.79
C PRO A 21 6.15 -1.90 10.84
N VAL A 22 6.20 -2.90 9.94
CA VAL A 22 7.43 -3.68 9.68
C VAL A 22 8.50 -2.80 9.03
N ALA A 23 8.07 -1.79 8.26
CA ALA A 23 8.94 -0.78 7.66
C ALA A 23 8.18 0.54 7.46
N THR A 24 8.91 1.66 7.63
CA THR A 24 8.44 2.98 7.22
C THR A 24 9.15 3.39 5.94
N ILE A 25 8.36 3.73 4.92
CA ILE A 25 8.81 4.02 3.57
C ILE A 25 8.70 5.53 3.32
N SER A 26 9.75 6.12 2.74
CA SER A 26 9.81 7.53 2.36
C SER A 26 10.69 7.70 1.12
N ALA A 27 10.85 8.93 0.63
CA ALA A 27 11.73 9.20 -0.51
C ALA A 27 13.18 8.74 -0.29
N ALA A 28 13.62 8.63 0.97
CA ALA A 28 14.95 8.18 1.34
C ALA A 28 15.14 6.66 1.20
N SER A 29 14.09 5.87 1.45
CA SER A 29 14.12 4.41 1.37
C SER A 29 13.53 3.84 0.07
N LEU A 30 12.87 4.69 -0.72
CA LEU A 30 12.27 4.32 -2.00
C LEU A 30 12.67 5.31 -3.10
N PRO A 31 13.81 5.09 -3.78
CA PRO A 31 14.21 5.83 -4.98
C PRO A 31 13.15 5.67 -6.08
N ALA A 32 13.02 6.69 -6.95
CA ALA A 32 12.14 6.59 -8.11
C ALA A 32 12.60 5.50 -9.07
N GLY A 33 11.63 4.84 -9.69
CA GLY A 33 11.81 3.79 -10.70
C GLY A 33 12.50 2.52 -10.20
N ARG A 34 12.53 2.31 -8.88
CA ARG A 34 13.12 1.11 -8.27
C ARG A 34 12.10 0.37 -7.42
N TRP A 35 11.94 -0.91 -7.71
CA TRP A 35 11.17 -1.83 -6.89
C TRP A 35 11.92 -2.20 -5.62
N VAL A 36 11.29 -1.97 -4.47
CA VAL A 36 11.76 -2.45 -3.16
C VAL A 36 10.75 -3.44 -2.62
N THR A 37 11.23 -4.61 -2.20
CA THR A 37 10.37 -5.73 -1.79
C THR A 37 10.35 -5.90 -0.28
N PHE A 38 9.17 -6.15 0.26
CA PHE A 38 8.91 -6.33 1.68
C PHE A 38 8.06 -7.58 1.91
N GLU A 39 8.30 -8.24 3.04
CA GLU A 39 7.40 -9.27 3.56
C GLU A 39 6.52 -8.66 4.66
N ILE A 40 5.22 -8.84 4.54
CA ILE A 40 4.22 -8.39 5.51
C ILE A 40 3.47 -9.61 6.05
N PRO A 41 3.51 -9.88 7.37
CA PRO A 41 2.67 -10.90 7.95
C PRO A 41 1.21 -10.46 7.93
N ALA A 42 0.29 -11.43 8.05
CA ALA A 42 -1.12 -11.15 8.11
C ALA A 42 -1.46 -10.21 9.28
N LEU A 43 -2.35 -9.25 9.02
CA LEU A 43 -2.78 -8.21 9.94
C LEU A 43 -3.13 -8.74 11.34
N SER A 44 -3.87 -9.85 11.39
CA SER A 44 -4.34 -10.44 12.64
C SER A 44 -3.34 -11.39 13.31
N ALA A 45 -2.21 -11.69 12.67
CA ALA A 45 -1.25 -12.71 13.12
C ALA A 45 -0.03 -12.13 13.84
N ASN A 46 0.31 -10.86 13.60
CA ASN A 46 1.51 -10.22 14.14
C ASN A 46 1.20 -8.77 14.54
N PRO A 47 1.73 -8.23 15.64
CA PRO A 47 1.65 -6.79 15.94
C PRO A 47 2.49 -5.92 14.98
N TYR A 48 3.46 -6.48 14.28
CA TYR A 48 4.20 -5.81 13.21
C TYR A 48 3.70 -6.31 11.85
N ASN A 49 2.74 -5.62 11.23
CA ASN A 49 1.89 -6.23 10.18
C ASN A 49 1.56 -5.36 8.97
N ASN A 50 2.20 -4.20 8.88
CA ASN A 50 1.91 -3.24 7.83
C ASN A 50 3.17 -2.51 7.37
N LEU A 51 3.13 -1.96 6.16
CA LEU A 51 4.06 -0.95 5.71
C LEU A 51 3.42 0.41 5.91
N LEU A 52 4.20 1.36 6.44
CA LEU A 52 3.78 2.75 6.56
C LEU A 52 4.50 3.57 5.49
N VAL A 53 3.76 4.03 4.48
CA VAL A 53 4.29 4.93 3.47
C VAL A 53 4.02 6.37 3.90
N LYS A 54 5.11 7.11 4.08
CA LYS A 54 5.12 8.57 4.25
C LYS A 54 5.55 9.17 2.92
N PRO A 55 4.62 9.75 2.13
CA PRO A 55 4.91 10.19 0.76
C PRO A 55 5.69 11.52 0.77
N THR A 56 6.92 11.52 1.29
CA THR A 56 7.76 12.73 1.40
C THR A 56 8.20 13.29 0.04
N TRP A 57 7.93 12.55 -1.05
CA TRP A 57 8.10 12.99 -2.44
C TRP A 57 6.88 13.76 -2.99
N LEU A 58 5.77 13.82 -2.23
CA LEU A 58 4.56 14.55 -2.57
C LEU A 58 4.30 15.63 -1.51
N PRO A 59 4.70 16.89 -1.75
CA PRO A 59 4.56 17.96 -0.77
C PRO A 59 3.14 18.11 -0.21
N ASN A 60 2.13 17.99 -1.07
CA ASN A 60 0.70 18.08 -0.73
C ASN A 60 0.20 16.95 0.17
N LEU A 61 0.83 15.77 0.14
CA LEU A 61 0.46 14.64 1.00
C LEU A 61 1.36 14.52 2.24
N SER A 62 2.55 15.10 2.18
CA SER A 62 3.51 15.11 3.29
C SER A 62 3.25 16.21 4.32
N SER A 63 2.56 17.28 3.93
CA SER A 63 2.30 18.46 4.76
C SER A 63 1.02 19.19 4.32
N GLY A 64 0.39 19.91 5.24
CA GLY A 64 -0.84 20.68 4.95
C GLY A 64 -2.13 19.94 5.31
N PRO A 65 -3.30 20.49 4.91
CA PRO A 65 -4.61 19.98 5.31
C PRO A 65 -4.95 18.61 4.71
N ASP A 66 -4.32 18.25 3.59
CA ASP A 66 -4.52 16.96 2.91
C ASP A 66 -3.45 15.92 3.31
N ALA A 67 -2.61 16.23 4.30
CA ALA A 67 -1.51 15.39 4.70
C ALA A 67 -2.00 14.00 5.13
N ARG A 68 -1.46 12.97 4.48
CA ARG A 68 -1.89 11.59 4.69
C ARG A 68 -0.78 10.59 4.46
N ASN A 69 -0.85 9.53 5.24
CA ASN A 69 0.01 8.36 5.10
C ASN A 69 -0.77 7.21 4.46
N LEU A 70 -0.07 6.32 3.78
CA LEU A 70 -0.66 5.09 3.24
C LEU A 70 -0.19 3.89 4.04
N PHE A 71 -1.11 3.02 4.38
CA PHE A 71 -0.89 1.78 5.10
C PHE A 71 -1.12 0.62 4.14
N VAL A 72 -0.09 -0.20 3.91
CA VAL A 72 -0.19 -1.42 3.12
C VAL A 72 -0.21 -2.61 4.08
N SER A 73 -1.24 -3.44 4.00
CA SER A 73 -1.44 -4.57 4.93
C SER A 73 -1.99 -5.80 4.23
N TYR A 74 -1.73 -6.98 4.77
CA TYR A 74 -2.18 -8.25 4.20
C TYR A 74 -3.26 -8.88 5.06
N ARG A 75 -4.35 -9.35 4.42
CA ARG A 75 -5.50 -9.95 5.12
C ARG A 75 -5.56 -11.45 4.86
N ALA A 76 -5.59 -12.25 5.92
CA ALA A 76 -5.64 -13.71 5.86
C ALA A 76 -6.62 -14.26 6.91
N PRO A 77 -7.12 -15.51 6.79
CA PRO A 77 -8.19 -16.03 7.63
C PRO A 77 -7.68 -16.53 9.00
N VAL A 78 -7.02 -15.65 9.75
CA VAL A 78 -6.36 -15.92 11.03
C VAL A 78 -6.80 -14.89 12.07
N GLY A 79 -6.74 -15.23 13.36
CA GLY A 79 -7.09 -14.29 14.45
C GLY A 79 -8.50 -13.73 14.30
N CYS A 80 -8.63 -12.40 14.43
CA CYS A 80 -9.91 -11.71 14.24
C CYS A 80 -10.41 -11.70 12.79
N ASP A 81 -9.62 -12.09 11.79
CA ASP A 81 -10.04 -12.18 10.37
C ASP A 81 -10.46 -13.60 9.94
N LYS A 82 -10.67 -14.53 10.88
CA LYS A 82 -11.06 -15.92 10.57
C LYS A 82 -12.29 -16.05 9.66
N LEU A 83 -13.22 -15.09 9.74
CA LEU A 83 -14.44 -15.03 8.93
C LEU A 83 -14.44 -13.86 7.94
N ILE A 84 -13.27 -13.38 7.54
CA ILE A 84 -13.15 -12.28 6.57
C ILE A 84 -13.88 -12.61 5.27
N SER A 85 -14.51 -11.59 4.67
CA SER A 85 -15.22 -11.75 3.41
C SER A 85 -14.29 -12.18 2.28
N LYS A 86 -14.82 -12.92 1.31
CA LYS A 86 -14.05 -13.37 0.14
C LYS A 86 -13.47 -12.23 -0.69
N ALA A 87 -14.02 -11.02 -0.59
CA ALA A 87 -13.52 -9.85 -1.31
C ALA A 87 -12.15 -9.38 -0.79
N PHE A 88 -11.81 -9.71 0.46
CA PHE A 88 -10.57 -9.29 1.12
C PHE A 88 -9.67 -10.47 1.51
N LEU A 89 -10.20 -11.69 1.49
CA LEU A 89 -9.47 -12.90 1.85
C LEU A 89 -8.24 -13.12 0.96
N GLY A 90 -7.04 -13.12 1.55
CA GLY A 90 -5.79 -13.31 0.83
C GLY A 90 -5.43 -12.13 -0.07
N MET A 91 -5.90 -10.93 0.27
CA MET A 91 -5.64 -9.70 -0.47
C MET A 91 -4.71 -8.77 0.30
N VAL A 92 -4.02 -7.90 -0.44
CA VAL A 92 -3.32 -6.75 0.13
C VAL A 92 -4.26 -5.55 0.09
N GLU A 93 -4.44 -4.89 1.22
CA GLU A 93 -5.28 -3.70 1.36
C GLU A 93 -4.43 -2.46 1.57
N LEU A 94 -4.82 -1.39 0.89
CA LEU A 94 -4.20 -0.08 0.99
C LEU A 94 -5.20 0.88 1.64
N HIS A 95 -4.83 1.38 2.81
CA HIS A 95 -5.65 2.35 3.54
C HIS A 95 -4.90 3.64 3.73
N SER A 96 -5.49 4.76 3.33
CA SER A 96 -4.95 6.07 3.69
C SER A 96 -5.41 6.48 5.08
N LEU A 97 -4.57 7.24 5.76
CA LEU A 97 -4.88 7.88 7.03
C LEU A 97 -4.60 9.37 6.91
N ILE A 98 -5.67 10.18 7.02
CA ILE A 98 -5.58 11.63 7.12
C ILE A 98 -5.64 12.00 8.60
N LEU A 99 -4.60 12.66 9.09
CA LEU A 99 -4.56 13.20 10.44
C LEU A 99 -5.01 14.65 10.41
N ASN A 100 -5.76 15.08 11.42
CA ASN A 100 -6.19 16.48 11.60
C ASN A 100 -7.08 17.01 10.46
N PHE A 101 -8.07 16.22 10.03
CA PHE A 101 -9.12 16.70 9.13
C PHE A 101 -9.81 17.93 9.76
N PRO A 102 -10.08 19.02 9.00
CA PRO A 102 -10.57 20.27 9.58
C PRO A 102 -11.82 20.08 10.44
N GLU A 103 -11.81 20.62 11.66
CA GLU A 103 -12.93 20.52 12.63
C GLU A 103 -14.24 21.15 12.12
N SER A 104 -14.17 21.99 11.08
CA SER A 104 -15.32 22.59 10.41
C SER A 104 -16.13 21.62 9.54
N MET A 105 -15.63 20.40 9.32
CA MET A 105 -16.34 19.33 8.61
C MET A 105 -17.11 18.45 9.60
N PRO A 106 -18.26 17.85 9.19
CA PRO A 106 -19.04 16.93 10.04
C PRO A 106 -18.28 15.65 10.44
N PHE A 107 -17.10 15.43 9.86
CA PHE A 107 -16.15 14.37 10.20
C PHE A 107 -14.86 14.98 10.74
N ALA A 108 -14.93 15.58 11.92
CA ALA A 108 -13.72 15.99 12.63
C ALA A 108 -12.90 14.75 13.03
N ASN A 109 -11.57 14.90 13.07
CA ASN A 109 -10.56 13.90 13.50
C ASN A 109 -10.03 12.97 12.39
N ASN A 110 -9.39 11.86 12.81
CA ASN A 110 -8.66 10.94 11.95
C ASN A 110 -9.60 10.16 11.04
N ILE A 111 -9.38 10.25 9.72
CA ILE A 111 -10.17 9.51 8.72
C ILE A 111 -9.29 8.44 8.09
N THR A 112 -9.81 7.21 8.01
CA THR A 112 -9.20 6.14 7.23
C THR A 112 -10.05 5.80 6.02
N THR A 113 -9.44 5.80 4.83
CA THR A 113 -10.12 5.48 3.56
C THR A 113 -9.47 4.26 2.93
N LEU A 114 -10.28 3.33 2.39
CA LEU A 114 -9.78 2.24 1.57
C LEU A 114 -9.45 2.78 0.17
N GLU A 115 -8.17 2.79 -0.17
CA GLU A 115 -7.67 3.25 -1.47
C GLU A 115 -7.75 2.13 -2.51
N ALA A 116 -7.37 0.91 -2.11
CA ALA A 116 -7.34 -0.23 -3.01
C ALA A 116 -7.31 -1.59 -2.29
N VAL A 117 -7.72 -2.61 -3.04
CA VAL A 117 -7.55 -4.03 -2.72
C VAL A 117 -6.78 -4.65 -3.88
N VAL A 118 -5.62 -5.23 -3.60
CA VAL A 118 -4.70 -5.77 -4.60
C VAL A 118 -4.74 -7.29 -4.52
N ALA A 119 -5.03 -7.91 -5.67
CA ALA A 119 -5.09 -9.36 -5.79
C ALA A 119 -3.68 -9.96 -5.95
N PRO A 120 -3.47 -11.23 -5.57
CA PRO A 120 -2.21 -11.92 -5.79
C PRO A 120 -1.74 -11.80 -7.24
N ARG A 121 -0.46 -11.49 -7.43
CA ARG A 121 0.20 -11.35 -8.74
C ARG A 121 -0.29 -10.19 -9.60
N THR A 122 -0.97 -9.22 -9.00
CA THR A 122 -1.38 -7.97 -9.68
C THR A 122 -0.60 -6.76 -9.19
N ILE A 123 -0.69 -5.67 -9.95
CA ILE A 123 -0.11 -4.36 -9.62
C ILE A 123 -1.24 -3.34 -9.47
N TRP A 124 -1.16 -2.52 -8.44
CA TRP A 124 -1.99 -1.34 -8.25
C TRP A 124 -1.12 -0.06 -8.25
N PRO A 125 -1.60 1.06 -8.82
CA PRO A 125 -2.69 1.09 -9.78
C PRO A 125 -2.30 0.28 -11.03
N ALA A 126 -3.28 -0.13 -11.82
CA ALA A 126 -2.97 -0.67 -13.14
C ALA A 126 -2.20 0.40 -13.95
N PRO A 127 -1.25 0.04 -14.84
CA PRO A 127 -0.45 1.03 -15.57
C PRO A 127 -1.28 2.11 -16.26
N ALA A 128 -2.37 1.71 -16.93
CA ALA A 128 -3.32 2.62 -17.58
C ALA A 128 -4.06 3.60 -16.65
N GLN A 129 -4.00 3.41 -15.33
CA GLN A 129 -4.68 4.23 -14.32
C GLN A 129 -3.72 5.13 -13.53
N ARG A 130 -2.41 5.12 -13.83
CA ARG A 130 -1.41 5.90 -13.07
C ARG A 130 -1.57 7.41 -13.12
N SER A 131 -2.18 7.92 -14.18
CA SER A 131 -2.50 9.35 -14.31
C SER A 131 -3.57 9.81 -13.32
N LEU A 132 -4.35 8.88 -12.76
CA LEU A 132 -5.40 9.14 -11.80
C LEU A 132 -4.94 8.90 -10.35
N ASP A 133 -3.78 8.25 -10.17
CA ASP A 133 -3.24 7.97 -8.85
C ASP A 133 -2.54 9.22 -8.28
N GLY A 134 -3.04 9.68 -7.13
CA GLY A 134 -2.46 10.79 -6.39
C GLY A 134 -1.22 10.43 -5.58
N TRP A 135 -0.85 9.13 -5.48
CA TRP A 135 0.26 8.66 -4.65
C TRP A 135 1.60 8.59 -5.40
N ARG A 136 1.58 8.55 -6.74
CA ARG A 136 2.75 8.29 -7.60
C ARG A 136 3.49 7.03 -7.15
N LEU A 137 2.71 6.00 -6.83
CA LEU A 137 3.19 4.78 -6.20
C LEU A 137 2.53 3.56 -6.82
N ALA A 138 3.33 2.56 -7.18
CA ALA A 138 2.88 1.24 -7.55
C ALA A 138 3.15 0.24 -6.41
N VAL A 139 2.17 -0.63 -6.15
CA VAL A 139 2.25 -1.75 -5.22
C VAL A 139 1.93 -3.04 -5.97
N ARG A 140 2.92 -3.91 -6.09
CA ARG A 140 2.82 -5.23 -6.70
C ARG A 140 2.70 -6.29 -5.62
N PHE A 141 1.62 -7.07 -5.67
CA PHE A 141 1.49 -8.25 -4.84
C PHE A 141 2.25 -9.40 -5.50
N VAL A 142 3.45 -9.72 -5.02
CA VAL A 142 4.35 -10.69 -5.65
C VAL A 142 3.87 -12.12 -5.40
N GLU A 143 3.77 -12.51 -4.14
CA GLU A 143 3.38 -13.84 -3.71
C GLU A 143 2.94 -13.86 -2.26
N GLN A 144 2.35 -14.97 -1.81
CA GLN A 144 1.93 -15.16 -0.42
C GLN A 144 2.23 -16.57 0.08
N GLY A 145 2.41 -16.69 1.39
CA GLY A 145 2.42 -17.97 2.09
C GLY A 145 1.03 -18.62 2.14
N PRO A 146 0.94 -19.88 2.59
CA PRO A 146 -0.33 -20.59 2.69
C PRO A 146 -1.33 -19.87 3.60
N LEU A 147 -2.57 -19.69 3.14
CA LEU A 147 -3.64 -19.09 3.95
C LEU A 147 -4.02 -19.92 5.18
N SER A 148 -3.70 -21.22 5.16
CA SER A 148 -3.91 -22.15 6.28
C SER A 148 -2.79 -22.13 7.32
N ALA A 149 -1.70 -21.40 7.07
CA ALA A 149 -0.61 -21.28 8.04
C ALA A 149 -1.08 -20.55 9.31
N SER A 150 -0.43 -20.83 10.44
CA SER A 150 -0.68 -20.10 11.70
C SER A 150 -0.22 -18.64 11.63
N ALA A 151 0.75 -18.34 10.78
CA ALA A 151 1.22 -16.99 10.47
C ALA A 151 1.34 -16.82 8.94
N PRO A 152 0.23 -16.59 8.22
CA PRO A 152 0.26 -16.27 6.81
C PRO A 152 1.01 -14.95 6.57
N TRP A 153 1.60 -14.82 5.39
CA TRP A 153 2.36 -13.63 4.98
C TRP A 153 2.16 -13.36 3.50
N ALA A 154 2.46 -12.12 3.09
CA ALA A 154 2.53 -11.71 1.70
C ALA A 154 3.84 -10.98 1.43
N ARG A 155 4.38 -11.16 0.23
CA ARG A 155 5.49 -10.38 -0.31
C ARG A 155 4.94 -9.35 -1.27
N VAL A 156 5.25 -8.09 -1.00
CA VAL A 156 4.83 -6.95 -1.81
C VAL A 156 6.07 -6.20 -2.29
N ALA A 157 6.08 -5.83 -3.56
CA ALA A 157 7.07 -4.91 -4.10
C ALA A 157 6.42 -3.54 -4.25
N ILE A 158 7.14 -2.48 -3.90
CA ILE A 158 6.66 -1.11 -3.98
C ILE A 158 7.65 -0.32 -4.85
N CYS A 159 7.13 0.52 -5.74
CA CYS A 159 7.91 1.36 -6.62
C CYS A 159 7.28 2.75 -6.70
N ARG A 160 8.09 3.79 -6.56
CA ARG A 160 7.65 5.17 -6.78
C ARG A 160 7.96 5.56 -8.20
N TYR A 161 6.98 6.02 -8.97
CA TYR A 161 7.21 6.45 -10.35
C TYR A 161 7.27 7.96 -10.47
N ASP A 162 8.05 8.43 -11.45
CA ASP A 162 8.13 9.85 -11.78
C ASP A 162 7.38 10.24 -13.05
N VAL A 163 7.11 9.27 -13.91
CA VAL A 163 6.30 9.46 -15.12
C VAL A 163 5.17 8.45 -15.14
N THR A 164 4.10 8.74 -15.86
CA THR A 164 2.99 7.78 -16.03
C THR A 164 3.19 6.83 -17.21
N ARG A 165 4.22 7.11 -18.04
CA ARG A 165 4.58 6.36 -19.24
C ARG A 165 6.05 6.58 -19.58
N GLU A 166 6.83 5.53 -19.76
CA GLU A 166 8.25 5.63 -20.06
C GLU A 166 8.54 5.81 -21.57
N THR A 167 8.50 7.05 -22.09
CA THR A 167 8.67 7.33 -23.55
C THR A 167 10.03 7.92 -23.95
N GLY A 168 10.92 8.18 -22.99
CA GLY A 168 12.17 8.92 -23.24
C GLY A 168 13.30 8.60 -22.26
N ARG A 169 13.15 7.55 -21.45
CA ARG A 169 14.11 7.12 -20.43
C ARG A 169 14.53 5.65 -20.52
N CYS A 170 14.16 5.01 -21.63
CA CYS A 170 14.23 3.60 -21.98
C CYS A 170 15.59 2.89 -21.99
N ASN A 171 16.64 3.49 -21.44
CA ASN A 171 17.98 2.88 -21.36
C ASN A 171 18.73 3.37 -20.11
N ASN A 172 18.05 3.52 -18.98
CA ASN A 172 18.64 4.00 -17.73
C ASN A 172 18.65 2.93 -16.61
N GLY A 173 18.11 1.73 -16.87
CA GLY A 173 18.07 0.63 -15.91
C GLY A 173 17.02 0.80 -14.82
N LEU A 174 16.03 1.67 -15.01
CA LEU A 174 14.95 1.96 -14.09
C LEU A 174 13.61 1.67 -14.77
N ASP A 175 12.61 1.38 -13.94
CA ASP A 175 11.21 1.27 -14.34
C ASP A 175 10.54 2.61 -13.97
N ASP A 176 10.75 3.64 -14.78
CA ASP A 176 10.44 5.04 -14.41
C ASP A 176 8.94 5.29 -14.21
N ASP A 177 8.09 4.43 -14.78
CA ASP A 177 6.65 4.43 -14.57
C ASP A 177 6.12 3.36 -13.62
N CYS A 178 6.96 2.41 -13.19
CA CYS A 178 6.66 1.32 -12.26
C CYS A 178 5.63 0.29 -12.78
N ASP A 179 5.68 -0.14 -14.05
CA ASP A 179 4.82 -1.20 -14.62
C ASP A 179 5.32 -2.62 -14.48
N GLY A 180 6.54 -2.76 -13.98
CA GLY A 180 7.20 -4.03 -13.79
C GLY A 180 8.00 -4.48 -15.00
N LEU A 181 8.16 -3.63 -16.02
CA LEU A 181 9.08 -3.76 -17.14
C LEU A 181 10.16 -2.66 -17.02
N THR A 182 11.30 -2.84 -17.67
CA THR A 182 12.42 -1.91 -17.56
C THR A 182 13.04 -1.72 -18.92
N ASP A 183 13.35 -0.46 -19.27
CA ASP A 183 14.03 -0.11 -20.52
C ASP A 183 13.34 -0.74 -21.75
N LEU A 184 14.08 -1.40 -22.63
CA LEU A 184 13.58 -2.02 -23.87
C LEU A 184 12.65 -3.22 -23.64
N GLU A 185 12.49 -3.70 -22.40
CA GLU A 185 11.44 -4.67 -22.06
C GLU A 185 10.07 -4.01 -21.87
N ASP A 186 10.04 -2.69 -21.63
CA ASP A 186 8.84 -1.89 -21.58
C ASP A 186 8.33 -1.59 -23.00
N SER A 187 7.03 -1.78 -23.22
CA SER A 187 6.37 -1.50 -24.50
C SER A 187 6.11 -0.01 -24.76
N ASP A 188 6.27 0.82 -23.74
CA ASP A 188 6.18 2.27 -23.84
C ASP A 188 7.46 2.91 -24.39
N CYS A 189 8.54 2.13 -24.38
CA CYS A 189 9.75 2.25 -25.15
C CYS A 189 9.61 1.61 -26.55
#